data_AF-A0A8T5RFU4-F1
#
_entry.id   AF-A0A8T5RFU4-F1
#
_cell.length_a   1.000
_cell.length_b   1.000
_cell.length_c   1.000
_cell.angle_alpha   90.00
_cell.angle_beta   90.00
_cell.angle_gamma   90.00
#
_symmetry.space_group_name_H-M   'P 1'
#
loop_
_entity.id
_entity.type
_entity.pdbx_description
1 polymer ?
#
loop_
_entity_poly.entity_id
_entity_poly.type
_entity_poly.pdbx_seq_one_letter_code
_entity_poly.pdbx_strand_id
1 'polypeptide(L)'
;MEDKRKKFLYSILTVNLALVAVFVLLFSFYGPILAATILENEIGLIAITSRILILGIMSFFLFRKWLRQEAVYISDAYFLFGSFFGMLTWAKVYDIFYNPAIVSGAFETGFVLLLVKIRFFIIIANLMPILYIGLDAILVYVNMNKNKEMKKKQFNKLRMRIILIFVLITILVIILAPTLDFLILVFPFITIATYVGIAFMFLFMYKNKRLSQANGLIIGIAFICFIASSLIRTILTSTNLYYGTIAEIIDIGVNLLMFIGFITKPKYGR
;
A
#
# COMPACT_ATOMS: atom_id res chain seq x y z
N MET A 1 -15.55 7.89 -25.20
CA MET A 1 -14.71 6.99 -24.35
C MET A 1 -13.32 7.57 -24.12
N GLU A 2 -12.72 8.16 -25.16
CA GLU A 2 -11.42 8.83 -25.10
C GLU A 2 -11.35 9.97 -24.06
N ASP A 3 -12.41 10.79 -23.96
CA ASP A 3 -12.46 11.89 -22.97
C ASP A 3 -12.41 11.42 -21.52
N LYS A 4 -13.05 10.28 -21.20
CA LYS A 4 -12.98 9.70 -19.85
C LYS A 4 -11.55 9.26 -19.52
N ARG A 5 -10.84 8.64 -20.48
CA ARG A 5 -9.44 8.22 -20.30
C ARG A 5 -8.52 9.41 -20.10
N LYS A 6 -8.67 10.47 -20.92
CA LYS A 6 -7.92 11.73 -20.77
C LYS A 6 -8.19 12.36 -19.40
N LYS A 7 -9.45 12.47 -18.97
CA LYS A 7 -9.81 13.02 -17.66
C LYS A 7 -9.17 12.24 -16.49
N PHE A 8 -9.13 10.91 -16.56
CA PHE A 8 -8.47 10.10 -15.54
C PHE A 8 -6.95 10.28 -15.53
N LEU A 9 -6.31 10.30 -16.70
CA LEU A 9 -4.89 10.58 -16.82
C LEU A 9 -4.53 11.95 -16.24
N TYR A 10 -5.30 12.99 -16.57
CA TYR A 10 -5.13 14.31 -15.98
C TYR A 10 -5.33 14.27 -14.47
N SER A 11 -6.35 13.57 -13.96
CA SER A 11 -6.54 13.44 -12.51
C SER A 11 -5.35 12.77 -11.81
N ILE A 12 -4.81 11.68 -12.37
CA ILE A 12 -3.62 11.00 -11.82
C ILE A 12 -2.42 11.95 -11.88
N LEU A 13 -2.22 12.64 -13.01
CA LEU A 13 -1.11 13.59 -13.19
C LEU A 13 -1.21 14.75 -12.21
N THR A 14 -2.38 15.37 -12.07
CA THR A 14 -2.62 16.47 -11.13
C THR A 14 -2.34 16.05 -9.68
N VAL A 15 -2.78 14.85 -9.28
CA VAL A 15 -2.49 14.32 -7.93
C VAL A 15 -0.98 14.13 -7.74
N ASN A 16 -0.28 13.52 -8.71
CA ASN A 16 1.17 13.34 -8.62
C ASN A 16 1.91 14.68 -8.59
N LEU A 17 1.52 15.66 -9.40
CA LEU A 17 2.12 17.00 -9.40
C LEU A 17 1.88 17.73 -8.07
N ALA A 18 0.67 17.64 -7.51
CA ALA A 18 0.37 18.21 -6.20
C ALA A 18 1.24 17.57 -5.11
N LEU A 19 1.41 16.25 -5.14
CA LEU A 19 2.30 15.55 -4.21
C LEU A 19 3.76 15.98 -4.37
N VAL A 20 4.27 16.06 -5.60
CA VAL A 20 5.63 16.60 -5.87
C VAL A 20 5.77 17.99 -5.29
N ALA A 21 4.82 18.90 -5.52
CA ALA A 21 4.87 20.26 -4.99
C ALA A 21 4.90 20.29 -3.46
N VAL A 22 4.09 19.47 -2.78
CA VAL A 22 4.12 19.33 -1.31
C VAL A 22 5.49 18.85 -0.83
N PHE A 23 6.08 17.85 -1.49
CA PHE A 23 7.40 17.35 -1.10
C PHE A 23 8.52 18.35 -1.37
N VAL A 24 8.46 19.08 -2.48
CA VAL A 24 9.41 20.17 -2.77
C VAL A 24 9.34 21.24 -1.69
N LEU A 25 8.13 21.68 -1.31
CA LEU A 25 7.95 22.65 -0.23
C LEU A 25 8.52 22.11 1.09
N LEU A 26 8.18 20.88 1.48
CA LEU A 26 8.73 20.25 2.69
C LEU A 26 10.25 20.21 2.68
N PHE A 27 10.87 19.86 1.55
CA PHE A 27 12.32 19.84 1.40
C PHE A 27 12.93 21.25 1.43
N SER A 28 12.26 22.27 0.88
CA SER A 28 12.73 23.65 0.96
C SER A 28 12.76 24.19 2.40
N PHE A 29 11.75 23.86 3.22
CA PHE A 29 11.70 24.33 4.61
C PHE A 29 12.63 23.57 5.56
N TYR A 30 12.77 22.26 5.37
CA TYR A 30 13.45 21.39 6.35
C TYR A 30 14.69 20.67 5.80
N GLY A 31 14.99 20.81 4.51
CA GLY A 31 16.12 20.17 3.84
C GLY A 31 17.47 20.39 4.53
N PRO A 32 17.83 21.61 4.99
CA PRO A 32 19.09 21.83 5.70
C PRO A 32 19.24 21.00 6.98
N ILE A 33 18.14 20.82 7.73
CA ILE A 33 18.11 20.05 8.98
C ILE A 33 18.21 18.55 8.66
N LEU A 34 17.54 18.10 7.60
CA LEU A 34 17.50 16.70 7.20
C LEU A 34 18.80 16.24 6.51
N ALA A 35 19.47 17.13 5.76
CA ALA A 35 20.68 16.82 5.00
C ALA A 35 21.83 16.32 5.89
N ALA A 36 21.97 16.86 7.10
CA ALA A 36 22.99 16.44 8.07
C ALA A 36 22.81 14.96 8.48
N THR A 37 21.57 14.53 8.72
CA THR A 37 21.23 13.13 9.05
C THR A 37 21.24 12.18 7.85
N ILE A 38 21.02 12.68 6.64
CA ILE A 38 21.00 11.84 5.43
C ILE A 38 22.42 11.37 5.08
N LEU A 39 23.43 12.22 5.29
CA LEU A 39 24.84 11.90 5.01
C LEU A 39 25.38 10.77 5.91
N GLU A 40 24.79 10.52 7.07
CA GLU A 40 25.20 9.42 7.96
C GLU A 40 24.73 8.04 7.49
N ASN A 41 23.75 7.96 6.57
CA ASN A 41 23.18 6.70 6.08
C ASN A 41 22.91 6.70 4.56
N GLU A 42 23.95 6.99 3.79
CA GLU A 42 23.88 7.05 2.32
C GLU A 42 23.40 5.73 1.69
N ILE A 43 23.85 4.58 2.22
CA ILE A 43 23.47 3.25 1.72
C ILE A 43 21.96 3.02 1.92
N GLY A 44 21.41 3.40 3.08
CA GLY A 44 19.97 3.32 3.34
C GLY A 44 19.15 4.20 2.39
N LEU A 45 19.65 5.40 2.07
CA LEU A 45 19.00 6.29 1.10
C LEU A 45 18.98 5.67 -0.30
N ILE A 46 20.07 5.06 -0.75
CA ILE A 46 20.14 4.36 -2.04
C ILE A 46 19.11 3.22 -2.08
N ALA A 47 19.03 2.42 -1.01
CA ALA A 47 18.06 1.32 -0.92
C ALA A 47 16.61 1.82 -1.00
N ILE A 48 16.25 2.86 -0.23
CA ILE A 48 14.91 3.47 -0.26
C ILE A 48 14.59 4.03 -1.66
N THR A 49 15.54 4.75 -2.26
CA THR A 49 15.39 5.35 -3.60
C THR A 49 15.20 4.27 -4.67
N SER A 50 15.98 3.18 -4.61
CA SER A 50 15.81 2.05 -5.52
C SER A 50 14.43 1.41 -5.40
N ARG A 51 13.90 1.28 -4.17
CA ARG A 51 12.56 0.76 -3.91
C ARG A 51 11.47 1.68 -4.46
N ILE A 52 11.61 2.99 -4.32
CA ILE A 52 10.70 4.00 -4.90
C ILE A 52 10.64 3.82 -6.42
N LEU A 53 11.80 3.72 -7.09
CA LEU A 53 11.88 3.52 -8.53
C LEU A 53 11.20 2.22 -8.96
N ILE A 54 11.51 1.09 -8.30
CA ILE A 54 10.92 -0.21 -8.62
C ILE A 54 9.40 -0.18 -8.46
N LEU A 55 8.90 0.34 -7.34
CA LEU A 55 7.46 0.48 -7.09
C LEU A 55 6.78 1.41 -8.10
N GLY A 56 7.44 2.51 -8.46
CA GLY A 56 6.97 3.45 -9.48
C GLY A 56 6.84 2.79 -10.85
N ILE A 57 7.84 2.00 -11.26
CA ILE A 57 7.82 1.24 -12.51
C ILE A 57 6.68 0.22 -12.51
N MET A 58 6.49 -0.53 -11.42
CA MET A 58 5.38 -1.48 -11.27
C MET A 58 4.03 -0.78 -11.41
N SER A 59 3.83 0.32 -10.67
CA SER A 59 2.63 1.13 -10.71
C SER A 59 2.33 1.66 -12.11
N PHE A 60 3.33 2.27 -12.75
CA PHE A 60 3.24 2.79 -14.12
C PHE A 60 2.87 1.70 -15.13
N PHE A 61 3.52 0.53 -15.05
CA PHE A 61 3.24 -0.60 -15.92
C PHE A 61 1.78 -1.05 -15.83
N LEU A 62 1.22 -1.12 -14.61
CA LEU A 62 -0.16 -1.51 -14.37
C LEU A 62 -1.16 -0.47 -14.88
N PHE A 63 -0.92 0.81 -14.63
CA PHE A 63 -1.75 1.87 -15.19
C PHE A 63 -1.71 1.89 -16.72
N ARG A 64 -0.55 1.63 -17.33
CA ARG A 64 -0.43 1.51 -18.79
C ARG A 64 -1.26 0.34 -19.33
N LYS A 65 -1.26 -0.81 -18.65
CA LYS A 65 -2.10 -1.95 -19.02
C LYS A 65 -3.59 -1.64 -18.86
N TRP A 66 -3.97 -1.00 -17.75
CA TRP A 66 -5.35 -0.57 -17.50
C TRP A 66 -5.89 0.36 -18.60
N LEU A 67 -5.10 1.36 -19.01
CA LEU A 67 -5.50 2.31 -20.05
C LEU A 67 -5.66 1.70 -21.45
N ARG A 68 -5.04 0.54 -21.70
CA ARG A 68 -5.15 -0.21 -22.96
C ARG A 68 -6.38 -1.11 -23.04
N GLN A 69 -7.12 -1.31 -21.96
CA GLN A 69 -8.32 -2.13 -21.96
C GLN A 69 -9.44 -1.45 -22.76
N GLU A 70 -10.31 -2.23 -23.42
CA GLU A 70 -11.42 -1.71 -24.22
C GLU A 70 -12.35 -0.84 -23.36
N ALA A 71 -12.76 -1.35 -22.20
CA ALA A 71 -13.48 -0.63 -21.18
C ALA A 71 -12.58 -0.37 -19.96
N VAL A 72 -12.72 0.81 -19.36
CA VAL A 72 -11.84 1.30 -18.29
C VAL A 72 -12.67 1.58 -17.05
N TYR A 73 -12.46 0.82 -15.98
CA TYR A 73 -13.13 0.99 -14.69
C TYR A 73 -12.12 1.10 -13.54
N ILE A 74 -12.43 1.94 -12.55
CA ILE A 74 -11.63 2.09 -11.31
C ILE A 74 -11.64 0.79 -10.49
N SER A 75 -12.67 -0.05 -10.66
CA SER A 75 -12.75 -1.35 -10.01
C SER A 75 -11.90 -2.44 -10.67
N ASP A 76 -11.24 -2.15 -11.79
CA ASP A 76 -10.43 -3.15 -12.49
C ASP A 76 -9.17 -3.46 -11.69
N ALA A 77 -8.76 -4.72 -11.73
CA ALA A 77 -7.62 -5.20 -10.96
C ALA A 77 -6.32 -4.43 -11.32
N TYR A 78 -6.10 -4.13 -12.61
CA TYR A 78 -4.95 -3.32 -13.04
C TYR A 78 -4.93 -1.93 -12.38
N PHE A 79 -6.06 -1.26 -12.26
CA PHE A 79 -6.15 0.05 -11.61
C PHE A 79 -5.91 -0.06 -10.10
N LEU A 80 -6.55 -1.02 -9.44
CA LEU A 80 -6.47 -1.18 -8.00
C LEU A 80 -5.06 -1.57 -7.54
N PHE A 81 -4.41 -2.51 -8.23
CA PHE A 81 -3.02 -2.86 -7.95
C PHE A 81 -2.04 -1.77 -8.37
N GLY A 82 -2.29 -1.07 -9.48
CA GLY A 82 -1.51 0.12 -9.85
C GLY A 82 -1.58 1.20 -8.77
N SER A 83 -2.78 1.45 -8.24
CA SER A 83 -3.01 2.38 -7.14
C SER A 83 -2.32 1.92 -5.85
N PHE A 84 -2.37 0.63 -5.53
CA PHE A 84 -1.63 0.07 -4.40
C PHE A 84 -0.12 0.35 -4.51
N PHE A 85 0.52 -0.04 -5.61
CA PHE A 85 1.96 0.21 -5.78
C PHE A 85 2.28 1.70 -5.85
N GLY A 86 1.45 2.52 -6.49
CA GLY A 86 1.62 3.97 -6.54
C GLY A 86 1.53 4.64 -5.17
N MET A 87 0.59 4.23 -4.33
CA MET A 87 0.50 4.71 -2.96
C MET A 87 1.70 4.25 -2.12
N LEU A 88 2.21 3.01 -2.33
CA LEU A 88 3.45 2.58 -1.69
C LEU A 88 4.66 3.41 -2.13
N THR A 89 4.74 3.78 -3.42
CA THR A 89 5.79 4.68 -3.92
C THR A 89 5.77 5.99 -3.13
N TRP A 90 4.60 6.62 -3.01
CA TRP A 90 4.46 7.87 -2.25
C TRP A 90 4.72 7.71 -0.75
N ALA A 91 4.32 6.58 -0.16
CA ALA A 91 4.68 6.26 1.22
C ALA A 91 6.20 6.19 1.40
N LYS A 92 6.93 5.67 0.41
CA LYS A 92 8.40 5.58 0.46
C LYS A 92 9.10 6.90 0.17
N VAL A 93 8.54 7.73 -0.71
CA VAL A 93 8.99 9.13 -0.84
C VAL A 93 8.81 9.86 0.49
N TYR A 94 7.70 9.63 1.18
CA TYR A 94 7.47 10.16 2.52
C TYR A 94 8.50 9.66 3.54
N ASP A 95 8.89 8.38 3.49
CA ASP A 95 9.92 7.81 4.35
C ASP A 95 11.28 8.54 4.25
N ILE A 96 11.62 9.13 3.09
CA ILE A 96 12.85 9.94 2.92
C ILE A 96 12.82 11.18 3.81
N PHE A 97 11.64 11.78 4.02
CA PHE A 97 11.49 12.93 4.90
C PHE A 97 11.31 12.51 6.36
N TYR A 98 10.47 11.50 6.57
CA TYR A 98 10.07 11.04 7.88
C TYR A 98 11.21 10.38 8.68
N ASN A 99 12.00 9.49 8.07
CA ASN A 99 13.02 8.75 8.81
C ASN A 99 14.10 9.67 9.37
N PRO A 100 14.68 10.61 8.59
CA PRO A 100 15.67 11.54 9.14
C PRO A 100 15.05 12.53 10.14
N ALA A 101 13.78 12.92 9.98
CA ALA A 101 13.10 13.75 10.97
C ALA A 101 13.00 13.07 12.35
N ILE A 102 12.82 11.74 12.39
CA ILE A 102 12.86 10.98 13.65
C ILE A 102 14.28 10.82 14.17
N VAL A 103 15.23 10.45 13.30
CA VAL A 103 16.61 10.15 13.71
C VAL A 103 17.34 11.40 14.19
N SER A 104 17.11 12.55 13.57
CA SER A 104 17.78 13.81 13.92
C SER A 104 17.48 14.28 15.34
N GLY A 105 16.32 13.90 15.90
CA GLY A 105 15.85 14.43 17.18
C GLY A 105 15.67 15.96 17.21
N ALA A 106 15.83 16.64 16.06
CA ALA A 106 15.85 18.08 15.95
C ALA A 106 14.43 18.69 15.95
N PHE A 107 13.41 17.85 15.78
CA PHE A 107 12.02 18.27 15.67
C PHE A 107 11.28 18.07 16.99
N GLU A 108 10.35 18.98 17.28
CA GLU A 108 9.44 18.83 18.41
C GLU A 108 8.60 17.54 18.29
N THR A 109 8.36 16.89 19.44
CA THR A 109 7.62 15.62 19.50
C THR A 109 6.22 15.72 18.91
N GLY A 110 5.56 16.87 19.06
CA GLY A 110 4.25 17.14 18.46
C GLY A 110 4.28 17.15 16.92
N PHE A 111 5.33 17.72 16.34
CA PHE A 111 5.53 17.71 14.88
C PHE A 111 5.85 16.30 14.38
N VAL A 112 6.72 15.56 15.08
CA VAL A 112 7.02 14.15 14.75
C VAL A 112 5.75 13.29 14.83
N LEU A 113 4.90 13.51 15.84
CA LEU A 113 3.60 12.83 15.96
C LEU A 113 2.68 13.15 14.78
N LEU A 114 2.63 14.40 14.33
CA LEU A 114 1.88 14.77 13.12
C LEU A 114 2.41 13.99 11.90
N LEU A 115 3.73 13.92 11.73
CA LEU A 115 4.33 13.18 10.62
C LEU A 115 4.00 11.69 10.67
N VAL A 116 4.01 11.09 11.86
CA VAL A 116 3.62 9.70 12.08
C VAL A 116 2.15 9.48 11.72
N LYS A 117 1.24 10.38 12.12
CA LYS A 117 -0.19 10.31 11.77
C LYS A 117 -0.41 10.36 10.26
N ILE A 118 0.29 11.26 9.54
CA ILE A 118 0.26 11.34 8.08
C ILE A 118 0.71 10.01 7.44
N ARG A 119 1.81 9.43 7.93
CA ARG A 119 2.31 8.13 7.47
C ARG A 119 1.23 7.05 7.58
N PHE A 120 0.50 7.00 8.70
CA PHE A 120 -0.56 6.01 8.88
C PHE A 120 -1.76 6.22 7.96
N PHE A 121 -2.14 7.47 7.67
CA PHE A 121 -3.16 7.73 6.67
C PHE A 121 -2.76 7.22 5.28
N ILE A 122 -1.49 7.38 4.90
CA ILE A 122 -0.97 6.84 3.63
C ILE A 122 -1.08 5.31 3.61
N ILE A 123 -0.72 4.63 4.72
CA ILE A 123 -0.82 3.17 4.78
C ILE A 123 -2.29 2.70 4.73
N ILE A 124 -3.22 3.37 5.40
CA ILE A 124 -4.65 3.03 5.29
C ILE A 124 -5.14 3.21 3.86
N ALA A 125 -4.82 4.34 3.23
CA ALA A 125 -5.18 4.60 1.84
C ALA A 125 -4.62 3.49 0.94
N ASN A 126 -3.38 3.08 1.18
CA ASN A 126 -2.72 1.99 0.47
C ASN A 126 -3.45 0.65 0.59
N LEU A 127 -4.07 0.33 1.73
CA LEU A 127 -4.80 -0.92 1.91
C LEU A 127 -6.15 -0.95 1.18
N MET A 128 -6.76 0.21 0.89
CA MET A 128 -8.11 0.29 0.33
C MET A 128 -8.29 -0.48 -1.00
N PRO A 129 -7.39 -0.35 -2.01
CA PRO A 129 -7.57 -1.03 -3.28
C PRO A 129 -7.56 -2.56 -3.13
N ILE A 130 -6.73 -3.09 -2.23
CA ILE A 130 -6.62 -4.53 -2.02
C ILE A 130 -7.82 -5.05 -1.22
N LEU A 131 -8.24 -4.33 -0.18
CA LEU A 131 -9.44 -4.67 0.58
C LEU A 131 -10.67 -4.72 -0.33
N TYR A 132 -10.76 -3.81 -1.31
CA TYR A 132 -11.84 -3.82 -2.29
C TYR A 132 -11.87 -5.09 -3.13
N ILE A 133 -10.71 -5.57 -3.60
CA ILE A 133 -10.61 -6.83 -4.35
C ILE A 133 -10.93 -8.02 -3.44
N GLY A 134 -10.31 -8.08 -2.26
CA GLY A 134 -10.47 -9.20 -1.35
C GLY A 134 -11.91 -9.38 -0.88
N LEU A 135 -12.60 -8.28 -0.55
CA LEU A 135 -14.00 -8.34 -0.12
C LEU A 135 -14.94 -8.79 -1.23
N ASP A 136 -14.63 -8.53 -2.50
CA ASP A 136 -15.38 -9.09 -3.63
C ASP A 136 -15.39 -10.62 -3.51
N ALA A 137 -14.22 -11.23 -3.33
CA ALA A 137 -14.09 -12.68 -3.19
C ALA A 137 -14.95 -13.30 -2.09
N ILE A 138 -14.87 -12.73 -0.88
CA ILE A 138 -15.60 -13.23 0.29
C ILE A 138 -17.09 -13.13 0.04
N LEU A 139 -17.54 -11.96 -0.41
CA LEU A 139 -18.96 -11.72 -0.56
C LEU A 139 -19.56 -12.61 -1.67
N VAL A 140 -18.84 -12.89 -2.78
CA VAL A 140 -19.35 -13.84 -3.79
C VAL A 140 -19.41 -15.25 -3.22
N TYR A 141 -18.48 -15.64 -2.34
CA TYR A 141 -18.57 -16.94 -1.66
C TYR A 141 -19.77 -17.03 -0.72
N VAL A 142 -19.99 -16.03 0.13
CA VAL A 142 -21.15 -15.98 1.03
C VAL A 142 -22.46 -16.04 0.24
N ASN A 143 -22.53 -15.34 -0.90
CA ASN A 143 -23.69 -15.36 -1.80
C ASN A 143 -23.97 -16.76 -2.35
N MET A 144 -22.92 -17.47 -2.79
CA MET A 144 -23.07 -18.84 -3.32
C MET A 144 -23.42 -19.87 -2.25
N ASN A 145 -22.96 -19.69 -1.01
CA ASN A 145 -23.24 -20.65 0.06
C ASN A 145 -24.61 -20.43 0.72
N LYS A 146 -25.18 -19.23 0.64
CA LYS A 146 -26.47 -18.88 1.29
C LYS A 146 -27.70 -18.95 0.37
N ASN A 147 -27.56 -19.37 -0.90
CA ASN A 147 -28.66 -19.41 -1.89
C ASN A 147 -29.51 -18.11 -1.94
N LYS A 148 -28.93 -16.97 -1.57
CA LYS A 148 -29.59 -15.66 -1.67
C LYS A 148 -28.97 -14.95 -2.85
N GLU A 149 -29.72 -14.72 -3.92
CA GLU A 149 -29.26 -13.90 -5.04
C GLU A 149 -29.24 -12.42 -4.63
N MET A 150 -28.10 -11.94 -4.12
CA MET A 150 -27.92 -10.50 -3.94
C MET A 150 -27.69 -9.81 -5.28
N LYS A 151 -28.42 -8.73 -5.54
CA LYS A 151 -28.16 -7.88 -6.72
C LYS A 151 -26.77 -7.24 -6.62
N LYS A 152 -26.03 -7.17 -7.73
CA LYS A 152 -24.67 -6.56 -7.83
C LYS A 152 -24.57 -5.16 -7.19
N LYS A 153 -25.63 -4.34 -7.26
CA LYS A 153 -25.68 -3.01 -6.63
C LYS A 153 -25.68 -3.09 -5.09
N GLN A 154 -26.41 -4.03 -4.50
CA GLN A 154 -26.43 -4.24 -3.05
C GLN A 154 -25.09 -4.76 -2.55
N PHE A 155 -24.47 -5.64 -3.33
CA PHE A 155 -23.13 -6.18 -3.07
C PHE A 155 -22.07 -5.09 -2.99
N ASN A 156 -22.00 -4.22 -4.01
CA ASN A 156 -21.07 -3.09 -4.02
C ASN A 156 -21.33 -2.13 -2.84
N LYS A 157 -22.60 -1.90 -2.48
CA LYS A 157 -22.97 -1.05 -1.34
C LYS A 157 -22.50 -1.65 -0.01
N LEU A 158 -22.63 -2.97 0.17
CA LEU A 158 -22.14 -3.67 1.36
C LEU A 158 -20.62 -3.62 1.45
N ARG A 159 -19.91 -3.91 0.35
CA ARG A 159 -18.44 -3.82 0.29
C ARG A 159 -17.95 -2.43 0.70
N MET A 160 -18.52 -1.38 0.10
CA MET A 160 -18.13 -0.01 0.42
C MET A 160 -18.43 0.35 1.88
N ARG A 161 -19.53 -0.14 2.47
CA ARG A 161 -19.83 0.07 3.89
C ARG A 161 -18.79 -0.58 4.80
N ILE A 162 -18.38 -1.82 4.51
CA ILE A 162 -17.36 -2.52 5.29
C ILE A 162 -16.03 -1.75 5.25
N ILE A 163 -15.59 -1.35 4.05
CA ILE A 163 -14.37 -0.55 3.88
C ILE A 163 -14.48 0.77 4.63
N LEU A 164 -15.61 1.48 4.50
CA LEU A 164 -15.80 2.78 5.13
C LEU A 164 -15.80 2.67 6.66
N ILE A 165 -16.45 1.66 7.24
CA ILE A 165 -16.43 1.40 8.69
C ILE A 165 -15.00 1.11 9.15
N PHE A 166 -14.28 0.22 8.46
CA PHE A 166 -12.89 -0.09 8.77
C PHE A 166 -12.00 1.15 8.73
N VAL A 167 -12.10 1.94 7.67
CA VAL A 167 -11.34 3.18 7.49
C VAL A 167 -11.68 4.18 8.58
N LEU A 168 -12.97 4.39 8.88
CA LEU A 168 -13.41 5.35 9.89
C LEU A 168 -12.91 4.98 11.29
N ILE A 169 -13.02 3.70 11.67
CA ILE A 169 -12.47 3.21 12.94
C ILE A 169 -10.96 3.46 13.00
N THR A 170 -10.24 3.12 11.94
CA THR A 170 -8.78 3.26 11.92
C THR A 170 -8.34 4.72 11.95
N ILE A 171 -9.05 5.61 11.23
CA ILE A 171 -8.82 7.05 11.27
C ILE A 171 -9.07 7.61 12.67
N LEU A 172 -10.16 7.20 13.33
CA LEU A 172 -10.45 7.64 14.70
C LEU A 172 -9.34 7.23 15.67
N VAL A 173 -8.86 5.99 15.59
CA VAL A 173 -7.74 5.50 16.41
C VAL A 173 -6.48 6.36 16.20
N ILE A 174 -6.17 6.73 14.95
CA ILE A 174 -4.98 7.55 14.64
C ILE A 174 -5.12 8.99 15.14
N ILE A 175 -6.28 9.62 14.91
CA ILE A 175 -6.51 11.01 15.30
C ILE A 175 -6.44 11.15 16.82
N LEU A 176 -7.13 10.25 17.53
CA LEU A 176 -7.24 10.25 18.99
C LEU A 176 -5.99 9.72 19.70
N ALA A 177 -5.01 9.21 18.96
CA ALA A 177 -3.78 8.71 19.57
C ALA A 177 -3.04 9.83 20.33
N PRO A 178 -2.78 9.62 21.64
CA PRO A 178 -2.21 10.66 22.50
C PRO A 178 -0.70 10.80 22.35
N THR A 179 0.01 9.73 21.98
CA THR A 179 1.47 9.68 21.92
C THR A 179 1.97 8.86 20.74
N LEU A 180 3.27 9.02 20.43
CA LEU A 180 4.00 8.24 19.44
C LEU A 180 4.01 6.75 19.80
N ASP A 181 4.31 6.43 21.05
CA ASP A 181 4.42 5.04 21.53
C ASP A 181 3.12 4.28 21.39
N PHE A 182 1.99 4.93 21.67
CA PHE A 182 0.67 4.33 21.49
C PHE A 182 0.44 3.89 20.05
N LEU A 183 0.79 4.75 19.08
CA LEU A 183 0.62 4.42 17.66
C LEU A 183 1.58 3.30 17.22
N ILE A 184 2.84 3.35 17.66
CA ILE A 184 3.85 2.33 17.36
C ILE A 184 3.39 0.96 17.87
N LEU A 185 2.75 0.91 19.03
CA LEU A 185 2.22 -0.32 19.62
C LEU A 185 0.99 -0.87 18.89
N VAL A 186 -0.01 -0.01 18.63
CA VAL A 186 -1.32 -0.46 18.12
C VAL A 186 -1.28 -0.80 16.63
N PHE A 187 -0.48 -0.07 15.86
CA PHE A 187 -0.52 -0.15 14.40
C PHE A 187 -0.10 -1.50 13.80
N PRO A 188 0.95 -2.19 14.30
CA PRO A 188 1.30 -3.54 13.83
C PRO A 188 0.12 -4.51 13.92
N PHE A 189 -0.70 -4.44 14.97
CA PHE A 189 -1.86 -5.32 15.11
C PHE A 189 -2.92 -5.06 14.03
N ILE A 190 -3.22 -3.78 13.76
CA ILE A 190 -4.19 -3.38 12.73
C ILE A 190 -3.72 -3.86 11.35
N THR A 191 -2.44 -3.62 11.04
CA THR A 191 -1.86 -3.98 9.74
C THR A 191 -1.72 -5.49 9.55
N ILE A 192 -1.20 -6.22 10.54
CA ILE A 192 -1.08 -7.68 10.50
C ILE A 192 -2.45 -8.32 10.32
N ALA A 193 -3.45 -7.93 11.12
CA ALA A 193 -4.80 -8.47 10.98
C ALA A 193 -5.37 -8.24 9.57
N THR A 194 -5.11 -7.06 9.01
CA THR A 194 -5.54 -6.72 7.65
C THR A 194 -4.82 -7.56 6.60
N TYR A 195 -3.50 -7.70 6.69
CA TYR A 195 -2.71 -8.49 5.75
C TYR A 195 -3.01 -9.99 5.84
N VAL A 196 -3.28 -10.53 7.04
CA VAL A 196 -3.73 -11.91 7.22
C VAL A 196 -5.07 -12.11 6.52
N GLY A 197 -6.01 -11.19 6.72
CA GLY A 197 -7.29 -11.19 6.01
C GLY A 197 -7.09 -11.21 4.49
N ILE A 198 -6.22 -10.34 3.98
CA ILE A 198 -5.90 -10.26 2.54
C ILE A 198 -5.27 -11.56 2.02
N ALA A 199 -4.24 -12.09 2.70
CA ALA A 199 -3.59 -13.34 2.34
C ALA A 199 -4.62 -14.49 2.27
N PHE A 200 -5.46 -14.62 3.30
CA PHE A 200 -6.51 -15.62 3.36
C PHE A 200 -7.49 -15.46 2.18
N MET A 201 -7.92 -14.24 1.87
CA MET A 201 -8.81 -13.96 0.73
C MET A 201 -8.22 -14.42 -0.61
N PHE A 202 -6.94 -14.13 -0.87
CA PHE A 202 -6.28 -14.52 -2.11
C PHE A 202 -6.05 -16.03 -2.24
N LEU A 203 -5.65 -16.69 -1.15
CA LEU A 203 -5.52 -18.15 -1.10
C LEU A 203 -6.87 -18.83 -1.29
N PHE A 204 -7.92 -18.29 -0.68
CA PHE A 204 -9.28 -18.76 -0.82
C PHE A 204 -9.79 -18.62 -2.26
N MET A 205 -9.54 -17.48 -2.92
CA MET A 205 -9.88 -17.30 -4.34
C MET A 205 -9.16 -18.29 -5.24
N TYR A 206 -7.89 -18.58 -4.95
CA TYR A 206 -7.11 -19.55 -5.70
C TYR A 206 -7.71 -20.95 -5.58
N LYS A 207 -8.03 -21.40 -4.36
CA LYS A 207 -8.68 -22.69 -4.11
C LYS A 207 -10.00 -22.83 -4.87
N ASN A 208 -10.75 -21.75 -4.98
CA ASN A 208 -12.06 -21.72 -5.66
C ASN A 208 -12.01 -21.29 -7.13
N LYS A 209 -10.81 -21.15 -7.74
CA LYS A 209 -10.61 -20.82 -9.16
C LYS A 209 -11.32 -19.53 -9.65
N ARG A 210 -11.38 -18.47 -8.83
CA ARG A 210 -12.17 -17.26 -9.16
C ARG A 210 -11.41 -16.06 -9.71
N LEU A 211 -10.09 -16.03 -9.58
CA LEU A 211 -9.27 -15.00 -10.20
C LEU A 211 -8.82 -15.46 -11.58
N SER A 212 -9.46 -15.01 -12.65
CA SER A 212 -8.99 -15.29 -14.01
C SER A 212 -7.80 -14.41 -14.43
N GLN A 213 -7.66 -13.24 -13.80
CA GLN A 213 -6.71 -12.21 -14.22
C GLN A 213 -5.37 -12.24 -13.47
N ALA A 214 -5.32 -12.86 -12.29
CA ALA A 214 -4.14 -12.86 -11.42
C ALA A 214 -3.97 -14.19 -10.68
N ASN A 215 -2.73 -14.56 -10.36
CA ASN A 215 -2.44 -15.77 -9.60
C ASN A 215 -2.60 -15.53 -8.09
N GLY A 216 -3.80 -15.81 -7.58
CA GLY A 216 -4.13 -15.65 -6.17
C GLY A 216 -3.22 -16.42 -5.20
N LEU A 217 -2.61 -17.54 -5.62
CA LEU A 217 -1.67 -18.28 -4.77
C LEU A 217 -0.41 -17.46 -4.50
N ILE A 218 0.21 -16.95 -5.57
CA ILE A 218 1.45 -16.16 -5.47
C ILE A 218 1.18 -14.88 -4.68
N ILE A 219 0.05 -14.21 -4.94
CA ILE A 219 -0.33 -12.99 -4.21
C ILE A 219 -0.54 -13.31 -2.73
N GLY A 220 -1.27 -14.38 -2.40
CA GLY A 220 -1.50 -14.79 -1.01
C GLY A 220 -0.20 -15.09 -0.26
N ILE A 221 0.71 -15.86 -0.89
CA ILE A 221 2.05 -16.12 -0.35
C ILE A 221 2.83 -14.82 -0.18
N ALA A 222 2.76 -13.91 -1.15
CA ALA A 222 3.47 -12.63 -1.07
C ALA A 222 2.99 -11.76 0.11
N PHE A 223 1.69 -11.76 0.44
CA PHE A 223 1.20 -11.10 1.66
C PHE A 223 1.68 -11.78 2.95
N ILE A 224 1.82 -13.11 2.96
CA ILE A 224 2.43 -13.83 4.09
C ILE A 224 3.90 -13.43 4.24
N CYS A 225 4.65 -13.40 3.13
CA CYS A 225 6.02 -12.92 3.11
C CYS A 225 6.12 -11.45 3.54
N PHE A 226 5.11 -10.62 3.23
CA PHE A 226 5.05 -9.22 3.65
C PHE A 226 4.88 -9.08 5.16
N ILE A 227 4.02 -9.89 5.77
CA ILE A 227 3.88 -9.96 7.24
C ILE A 227 5.21 -10.39 7.87
N ALA A 228 5.82 -11.48 7.35
CA ALA A 228 7.09 -11.96 7.85
C ALA A 228 8.20 -10.91 7.72
N SER A 229 8.27 -10.22 6.58
CA SER A 229 9.23 -9.14 6.34
C SER A 229 9.03 -7.97 7.31
N SER A 230 7.78 -7.60 7.61
CA SER A 230 7.48 -6.56 8.60
C SER A 230 7.96 -6.92 10.01
N LEU A 231 7.81 -8.20 10.41
CA LEU A 231 8.31 -8.69 11.71
C LEU A 231 9.83 -8.73 11.74
N ILE A 232 10.46 -9.28 10.69
CA ILE A 232 11.92 -9.33 10.54
C ILE A 232 12.50 -7.91 10.57
N ARG A 233 11.90 -6.96 9.86
CA ARG A 233 12.29 -5.55 9.89
C ARG A 233 12.31 -5.01 11.30
N THR A 234 11.23 -5.21 12.06
CA THR A 234 11.11 -4.72 13.43
C THR A 234 12.25 -5.23 14.31
N ILE A 235 12.58 -6.53 14.17
CA ILE A 235 13.70 -7.17 14.88
C ILE A 235 15.03 -6.55 14.44
N LEU A 236 15.30 -6.49 13.13
CA LEU A 236 16.56 -5.98 12.56
C LEU A 236 16.82 -4.52 12.93
N THR A 237 15.80 -3.66 12.83
CA THR A 237 15.93 -2.23 13.16
C THR A 237 16.11 -1.97 14.64
N SER A 238 15.66 -2.90 15.51
CA SER A 238 15.90 -2.80 16.96
C SER A 238 17.35 -3.11 17.34
N THR A 239 18.09 -3.81 16.48
CA THR A 239 19.47 -4.23 16.74
C THR A 239 20.49 -3.26 16.17
N ASN A 240 20.31 -2.86 14.91
CA ASN A 240 21.20 -1.90 14.26
C ASN A 240 20.49 -1.18 13.10
N LEU A 241 20.68 0.13 13.01
CA LEU A 241 20.16 0.96 11.91
C LEU A 241 20.65 0.48 10.53
N TYR A 242 21.87 -0.05 10.41
CA TYR A 242 22.42 -0.58 9.15
C TYR A 242 21.67 -1.84 8.66
N TYR A 243 21.07 -2.63 9.55
CA TYR A 243 20.22 -3.76 9.15
C TYR A 243 18.88 -3.32 8.57
N GLY A 244 18.51 -2.03 8.70
CA GLY A 244 17.40 -1.44 7.96
C GLY A 244 17.55 -1.57 6.44
N THR A 245 18.77 -1.53 5.92
CA THR A 245 19.06 -1.73 4.49
C THR A 245 18.71 -3.15 4.04
N ILE A 246 19.05 -4.16 4.84
CA ILE A 246 18.69 -5.56 4.56
C ILE A 246 17.17 -5.72 4.53
N ALA A 247 16.46 -5.09 5.47
CA ALA A 247 15.01 -5.09 5.48
C ALA A 247 14.39 -4.41 4.24
N GLU A 248 15.01 -3.36 3.70
CA GLU A 248 14.58 -2.76 2.43
C GLU A 248 14.75 -3.71 1.24
N ILE A 249 15.85 -4.47 1.19
CA ILE A 249 16.11 -5.45 0.12
C ILE A 249 15.10 -6.60 0.17
N ILE A 250 14.84 -7.16 1.35
CA ILE A 250 13.85 -8.22 1.54
C ILE A 250 12.48 -7.75 1.06
N ASP A 251 12.09 -6.54 1.46
CA ASP A 251 10.84 -5.93 1.07
C ASP A 251 10.71 -5.68 -0.44
N ILE A 252 11.79 -5.31 -1.13
CA ILE A 252 11.81 -5.23 -2.60
C ILE A 252 11.48 -6.61 -3.19
N GLY A 253 12.10 -7.67 -2.69
CA GLY A 253 11.81 -9.05 -3.10
C GLY A 253 10.33 -9.43 -2.91
N VAL A 254 9.74 -9.07 -1.78
CA VAL A 254 8.31 -9.31 -1.52
C VAL A 254 7.41 -8.52 -2.47
N ASN A 255 7.73 -7.25 -2.73
CA ASN A 255 6.98 -6.41 -3.68
C ASN A 255 7.06 -6.95 -5.12
N LEU A 256 8.23 -7.46 -5.53
CA LEU A 256 8.41 -8.15 -6.81
C LEU A 256 7.56 -9.41 -6.88
N LEU A 257 7.51 -10.21 -5.81
CA LEU A 257 6.68 -11.41 -5.74
C LEU A 257 5.18 -11.07 -5.87
N MET A 258 4.71 -10.03 -5.18
CA MET A 258 3.34 -9.52 -5.35
C MET A 258 3.04 -9.13 -6.80
N PHE A 259 3.96 -8.38 -7.41
CA PHE A 259 3.81 -7.93 -8.80
C PHE A 259 3.79 -9.10 -9.78
N ILE A 260 4.67 -10.08 -9.62
CA ILE A 260 4.70 -11.33 -10.40
C ILE A 260 3.36 -12.06 -10.28
N GLY A 261 2.87 -12.25 -9.05
CA GLY A 261 1.59 -12.90 -8.81
C GLY A 261 0.42 -12.24 -9.54
N PHE A 262 0.49 -10.92 -9.73
CA PHE A 262 -0.52 -10.19 -10.47
C PHE A 262 -0.38 -10.32 -12.00
N ILE A 263 0.84 -10.26 -12.55
CA ILE A 263 1.03 -10.34 -14.00
C ILE A 263 0.92 -11.78 -14.55
N THR A 264 1.15 -12.79 -13.70
CA THR A 264 1.06 -14.20 -14.08
C THR A 264 -0.39 -14.67 -14.04
N LYS A 265 -0.90 -15.13 -15.18
CA LYS A 265 -2.21 -15.78 -15.25
C LYS A 265 -2.18 -17.16 -14.56
N PRO A 266 -3.21 -17.53 -13.80
CA PRO A 266 -3.29 -18.87 -13.21
C PRO A 266 -3.57 -19.92 -14.29
N LYS A 267 -3.14 -21.18 -14.03
CA LYS A 267 -3.30 -22.31 -14.98
C LYS A 267 -4.75 -22.55 -15.41
N TYR A 268 -5.72 -22.24 -14.54
CA TYR A 268 -7.15 -22.42 -14.80
C TYR A 268 -7.82 -21.24 -15.50
N GLY A 269 -7.10 -20.15 -15.77
CA GLY A 269 -7.60 -18.97 -16.49
C GLY A 269 -7.04 -18.84 -17.91
N ARG A 270 -6.54 -19.95 -18.48
CA ARG A 270 -6.16 -20.06 -19.90
C ARG A 270 -7.36 -20.44 -20.75
#